data_AF-A0AAJ6T7K2-F1
#
_entry.id   AF-A0AAJ6T7K2-F1
#
_cell.length_a   1.000
_cell.length_b   1.000
_cell.length_c   1.000
_cell.angle_alpha   90.00
_cell.angle_beta   90.00
_cell.angle_gamma   90.00
#
_symmetry.space_group_name_H-M   'P 1'
#
loop_
_entity.id
_entity.type
_entity.pdbx_description
1 polymer ?
#
loop_
_entity_poly.entity_id
_entity_poly.type
_entity_poly.pdbx_seq_one_letter_code
_entity_poly.pdbx_strand_id
1 'polypeptide(L)'
;MSAFLTPINVQEKYAPLEWTGLFDEEEDVCIPDSNDAMCNDFSAVMKAMYGDSPPATVLVGHSMGGSVAVHIAAKRALPSLAGLVVVDVMEGTAMASLIHMQKLLSSRMQHFSSLEKAIEWSVKGGSLRNINSARVSVPTTLKYNDAKNWYEGLSDKFLSCPVPKLLLLAGTDRLDRSLTIGQMQGKFQMVAVRHRHAIQEDTPDEFAALVVNFTSRKPDRCSCGRGTRSPPTITTTTMNQWPAMDKRS
;
A
#
# COMPACT_ATOMS: atom_id res chain seq x y z
N MET A 1 -38.39 -15.67 -17.45
CA MET A 1 -38.38 -14.23 -17.12
C MET A 1 -37.70 -14.06 -15.77
N SER A 2 -36.81 -13.06 -15.69
CA SER A 2 -36.04 -12.61 -14.52
C SER A 2 -34.91 -13.52 -14.02
N ALA A 3 -33.74 -13.40 -14.65
CA ALA A 3 -32.46 -13.60 -13.96
C ALA A 3 -32.14 -12.28 -13.25
N PHE A 4 -32.04 -12.32 -11.92
CA PHE A 4 -31.57 -11.21 -11.11
C PHE A 4 -30.12 -10.87 -11.51
N LEU A 5 -29.95 -9.76 -12.24
CA LEU A 5 -28.67 -9.09 -12.38
C LEU A 5 -28.34 -8.45 -11.03
N THR A 6 -27.33 -8.95 -10.35
CA THR A 6 -26.68 -8.20 -9.28
C THR A 6 -26.06 -6.94 -9.90
N PRO A 7 -26.21 -5.75 -9.29
CA PRO A 7 -25.56 -4.56 -9.81
C PRO A 7 -24.04 -4.71 -9.64
N ILE A 8 -23.33 -4.54 -10.75
CA ILE A 8 -21.87 -4.39 -10.78
C ILE A 8 -21.57 -3.16 -9.92
N ASN A 9 -21.02 -3.39 -8.72
CA ASN A 9 -20.75 -2.33 -7.77
C ASN A 9 -19.71 -1.37 -8.38
N VAL A 10 -20.03 -0.08 -8.30
CA VAL A 10 -19.34 1.01 -8.99
C VAL A 10 -18.06 1.36 -8.24
N GLN A 11 -16.92 1.10 -8.90
CA GLN A 11 -15.60 1.74 -8.73
C GLN A 11 -15.22 2.21 -7.31
N GLU A 12 -14.60 1.33 -6.51
CA GLU A 12 -13.89 1.68 -5.27
C GLU A 12 -12.40 1.90 -5.60
N LYS A 13 -11.96 3.16 -5.71
CA LYS A 13 -10.65 3.53 -6.27
C LYS A 13 -9.68 4.12 -5.23
N TYR A 14 -10.22 4.75 -4.19
CA TYR A 14 -9.44 5.38 -3.12
C TYR A 14 -9.91 4.88 -1.76
N ALA A 15 -8.97 4.65 -0.86
CA ALA A 15 -9.23 4.38 0.54
C ALA A 15 -8.54 5.46 1.40
N PRO A 16 -9.08 5.85 2.55
CA PRO A 16 -8.31 6.54 3.57
C PRO A 16 -7.03 5.76 3.90
N LEU A 17 -6.03 6.46 4.42
CA LEU A 17 -4.95 5.77 5.11
C LEU A 17 -5.55 4.87 6.20
N GLU A 18 -5.14 3.60 6.25
CA GLU A 18 -5.50 2.68 7.33
C GLU A 18 -4.94 3.22 8.65
N TRP A 19 -5.82 3.66 9.55
CA TRP A 19 -5.48 4.09 10.91
C TRP A 19 -5.88 3.04 11.96
N THR A 20 -6.71 2.08 11.57
CA THR A 20 -7.28 0.97 12.37
C THR A 20 -6.18 0.17 13.07
N GLY A 21 -5.18 -0.33 12.33
CA GLY A 21 -4.06 -1.06 12.94
C GLY A 21 -3.14 -0.28 13.89
N LEU A 22 -3.38 1.02 14.12
CA LEU A 22 -2.64 1.86 15.05
C LEU A 22 -3.40 2.15 16.36
N PHE A 23 -4.70 1.88 16.43
CA PHE A 23 -5.57 2.24 17.57
C PHE A 23 -6.57 1.14 17.94
N ASP A 24 -6.46 -0.07 17.39
CA ASP A 24 -7.44 -1.15 17.59
C ASP A 24 -7.26 -1.92 18.92
N GLU A 25 -6.21 -1.66 19.70
CA GLU A 25 -6.03 -2.25 21.03
C GLU A 25 -6.47 -1.25 22.10
N GLU A 26 -7.28 -1.67 23.07
CA GLU A 26 -7.62 -0.89 24.29
C GLU A 26 -6.42 -0.72 25.24
N GLU A 27 -5.21 -1.02 24.79
CA GLU A 27 -3.99 -0.56 25.44
C GLU A 27 -3.72 0.85 24.92
N ASP A 28 -3.54 1.82 25.84
CA ASP A 28 -2.85 3.07 25.49
C ASP A 28 -1.65 2.67 24.63
N VAL A 29 -1.63 3.12 23.38
CA VAL A 29 -0.48 2.91 22.49
C VAL A 29 0.64 3.79 23.05
N CYS A 30 1.23 3.30 24.13
CA CYS A 30 2.40 3.82 24.77
C CYS A 30 3.54 3.32 23.91
N ILE A 31 3.69 3.90 22.71
CA ILE A 31 4.94 3.78 21.96
C ILE A 31 5.98 4.38 22.91
N PRO A 32 6.84 3.55 23.52
CA PRO A 32 7.86 4.05 24.42
C PRO A 32 8.64 5.10 23.63
N ASP A 33 8.87 6.26 24.23
CA ASP A 33 9.61 7.34 23.59
C ASP A 33 8.94 7.93 22.33
N SER A 34 7.63 7.82 22.10
CA SER A 34 6.99 8.44 20.89
C SER A 34 7.20 9.95 20.77
N ASN A 35 7.08 10.68 21.87
CA ASN A 35 7.39 12.11 21.91
C ASN A 35 8.87 12.35 21.59
N ASP A 36 9.74 11.45 22.04
CA ASP A 36 11.17 11.51 21.84
C ASP A 36 11.53 11.16 20.40
N ALA A 37 10.86 10.18 19.78
CA ALA A 37 10.99 9.84 18.37
C ALA A 37 10.59 11.01 17.48
N MET A 38 9.43 11.63 17.70
CA MET A 38 8.99 12.80 16.93
C MET A 38 9.91 14.02 17.15
N CYS A 39 10.45 14.22 18.35
CA CYS A 39 11.47 15.25 18.61
C CYS A 39 12.79 14.93 17.89
N ASN A 40 13.22 13.67 17.89
CA ASN A 40 14.45 13.23 17.24
C ASN A 40 14.35 13.36 15.72
N ASP A 41 13.21 13.01 15.13
CA ASP A 41 12.92 13.20 13.72
C ASP A 41 12.98 14.68 13.34
N PHE A 42 12.38 15.55 14.16
CA PHE A 42 12.50 16.99 13.98
C PHE A 42 13.97 17.45 14.00
N SER A 43 14.76 17.02 14.98
CA SER A 43 16.19 17.35 15.05
C SER A 43 16.97 16.84 13.83
N ALA A 44 16.65 15.64 13.33
CA ALA A 44 17.25 15.08 12.13
C ALA A 44 16.93 15.93 10.88
N VAL A 45 15.67 16.37 10.74
CA VAL A 45 15.26 17.26 9.64
C VAL A 45 15.97 18.61 9.73
N MET A 46 16.00 19.23 10.91
CA MET A 46 16.70 20.53 11.08
C MET A 46 18.18 20.42 10.76
N LYS A 47 18.83 19.35 11.19
CA LYS A 47 20.24 19.08 10.87
C LYS A 47 20.46 18.82 9.39
N ALA A 48 19.56 18.08 8.73
CA ALA A 48 19.65 17.83 7.30
C ALA A 48 19.46 19.11 6.47
N MET A 49 18.59 20.02 6.90
CA MET A 49 18.29 21.25 6.18
C MET A 49 19.31 22.37 6.44
N TYR A 50 19.76 22.53 7.68
CA TYR A 50 20.53 23.70 8.11
C TYR A 50 21.85 23.37 8.83
N GLY A 51 22.19 22.09 8.96
CA GLY A 51 23.40 21.66 9.66
C GLY A 51 23.42 22.07 11.13
N ASP A 52 24.57 22.58 11.58
CA ASP A 52 24.78 22.98 12.98
C ASP A 52 24.39 24.45 13.25
N SER A 53 23.99 25.21 12.23
CA SER A 53 23.67 26.64 12.33
C SER A 53 22.25 26.96 11.82
N PRO A 54 21.19 26.43 12.46
CA PRO A 54 19.83 26.74 12.08
C PRO A 54 19.51 28.24 12.27
N PRO A 55 18.76 28.86 11.35
CA PRO A 55 18.34 30.25 11.50
C PRO A 55 17.36 30.42 12.66
N ALA A 56 17.10 31.67 13.06
CA ALA A 56 16.04 32.01 14.01
C ALA A 56 14.70 31.44 13.51
N THR A 57 14.13 30.50 14.27
CA THR A 57 12.99 29.68 13.81
C THR A 57 11.79 29.86 14.73
N VAL A 58 10.59 30.00 14.16
CA VAL A 58 9.34 29.98 14.92
C VAL A 58 8.64 28.64 14.67
N LEU A 59 8.38 27.87 15.72
CA LEU A 59 7.65 26.61 15.63
C LEU A 59 6.14 26.84 15.72
N VAL A 60 5.39 26.27 14.80
CA VAL A 60 3.93 26.31 14.79
C VAL A 60 3.42 24.87 14.73
N GLY A 61 2.69 24.45 15.76
CA GLY A 61 2.13 23.10 15.86
C GLY A 61 0.62 23.13 16.04
N HIS A 62 -0.10 22.27 15.33
CA HIS A 62 -1.55 22.10 15.42
C HIS A 62 -1.90 20.74 16.03
N SER A 63 -2.86 20.70 16.96
CA SER A 63 -3.31 19.47 17.62
C SER A 63 -2.12 18.63 18.13
N MET A 64 -1.98 17.36 17.75
CA MET A 64 -0.81 16.53 18.12
C MET A 64 0.54 17.20 17.81
N GLY A 65 0.66 17.88 16.66
CA GLY A 65 1.87 18.61 16.31
C GLY A 65 2.18 19.79 17.23
N GLY A 66 1.17 20.34 17.90
CA GLY A 66 1.31 21.34 18.95
C GLY A 66 2.00 20.80 20.20
N SER A 67 1.62 19.58 20.63
CA SER A 67 2.29 18.89 21.74
C SER A 67 3.77 18.63 21.41
N VAL A 68 4.07 18.11 20.21
CA VAL A 68 5.46 17.89 19.76
C VAL A 68 6.27 19.20 19.76
N ALA A 69 5.70 20.29 19.26
CA ALA A 69 6.37 21.60 19.25
C ALA A 69 6.69 22.10 20.67
N VAL A 70 5.79 21.88 21.64
CA VAL A 70 6.03 22.19 23.06
C VAL A 70 7.15 21.32 23.62
N HIS A 71 7.17 20.02 23.32
CA HIS A 71 8.23 19.12 23.78
C HIS A 71 9.62 19.50 23.23
N ILE A 72 9.72 19.85 21.95
CA ILE A 72 10.97 20.33 21.32
C ILE A 72 11.47 21.59 22.03
N ALA A 73 10.58 22.55 22.28
CA ALA A 73 10.90 23.80 22.96
C ALA A 73 11.34 23.56 24.41
N ALA A 74 10.61 22.72 25.15
CA ALA A 74 10.90 22.39 26.55
C ALA A 74 12.24 21.66 26.71
N LYS A 75 12.56 20.74 25.80
CA LYS A 75 13.86 20.05 25.74
C LYS A 75 15.00 20.95 25.28
N ARG A 76 14.71 22.17 24.81
CA ARG A 76 15.68 23.09 24.18
C ARG A 76 16.44 22.43 23.02
N ALA A 77 15.78 21.54 22.28
CA ALA A 77 16.37 20.79 21.18
C ALA A 77 16.66 21.67 19.94
N LEU A 78 16.10 22.88 19.89
CA LEU A 78 16.39 23.89 18.87
C LEU A 78 16.92 25.18 19.52
N PRO A 79 18.25 25.37 19.61
CA PRO A 79 18.83 26.57 20.22
C PRO A 79 18.44 27.88 19.53
N SER A 80 18.13 27.84 18.23
CA SER A 80 17.71 29.00 17.43
C SER A 80 16.20 29.29 17.51
N LEU A 81 15.46 28.64 18.41
CA LEU A 81 14.03 28.85 18.56
C LEU A 81 13.73 30.29 19.03
N ALA A 82 13.07 31.06 18.17
CA ALA A 82 12.67 32.44 18.40
C ALA A 82 11.21 32.59 18.85
N GLY A 83 10.37 31.58 18.63
CA GLY A 83 8.97 31.61 19.04
C GLY A 83 8.27 30.26 18.93
N LEU A 84 7.19 30.09 19.68
CA LEU A 84 6.35 28.90 19.70
C LEU A 84 4.87 29.29 19.60
N VAL A 85 4.15 28.68 18.66
CA VAL A 85 2.72 28.86 18.44
C VAL A 85 2.05 27.49 18.48
N VAL A 86 1.02 27.36 19.31
CA VAL A 86 0.25 26.13 19.46
C VAL A 86 -1.19 26.42 19.08
N VAL A 87 -1.73 25.63 18.15
CA VAL A 87 -3.08 25.78 17.62
C VAL A 87 -3.94 24.59 18.07
N ASP A 88 -5.04 24.89 18.75
CA ASP A 88 -6.07 23.92 19.14
C ASP A 88 -5.54 22.76 19.99
N VAL A 89 -4.73 23.07 21.01
CA VAL A 89 -4.27 22.12 22.04
C VAL A 89 -4.64 22.65 23.42
N MET A 90 -5.45 21.89 24.14
CA MET A 90 -5.70 22.07 25.57
C MET A 90 -5.65 20.70 26.23
N GLU A 91 -4.75 20.50 27.19
CA GLU A 91 -4.51 19.22 27.85
C GLU A 91 -5.81 18.57 28.37
N GLY A 92 -6.61 19.32 29.13
CA GLY A 92 -7.88 18.82 29.68
C GLY A 92 -8.94 18.47 28.62
N THR A 93 -9.00 19.23 27.53
CA THR A 93 -9.95 18.98 26.43
C THR A 93 -9.49 17.84 25.53
N ALA A 94 -8.17 17.71 25.33
CA ALA A 94 -7.56 16.65 24.53
C ALA A 94 -7.77 15.29 25.18
N MET A 95 -7.50 15.14 26.48
CA MET A 95 -7.71 13.87 27.19
C MET A 95 -9.18 13.42 27.18
N ALA A 96 -10.12 14.36 27.37
CA ALA A 96 -11.55 14.05 27.33
C ALA A 96 -12.07 13.70 25.92
N SER A 97 -11.47 14.29 24.88
CA SER A 97 -11.87 14.08 23.49
C SER A 97 -11.25 12.84 22.86
N LEU A 98 -10.05 12.44 23.30
CA LEU A 98 -9.35 11.25 22.79
C LEU A 98 -10.16 9.96 23.00
N ILE A 99 -10.87 9.84 24.12
CA ILE A 99 -11.76 8.69 24.41
C ILE A 99 -12.84 8.50 23.34
N HIS A 100 -13.26 9.59 22.68
CA HIS A 100 -14.31 9.55 21.66
C HIS A 100 -13.75 9.43 20.23
N MET A 101 -12.43 9.50 20.05
CA MET A 101 -11.81 9.52 18.72
C MET A 101 -11.94 8.18 17.98
N GLN A 102 -11.82 7.04 18.65
CA GLN A 102 -12.03 5.73 18.02
C GLN A 102 -13.41 5.65 17.36
N LYS A 103 -14.47 6.05 18.07
CA LYS A 103 -15.84 6.08 17.53
C LYS A 103 -15.98 7.03 16.32
N LEU A 104 -15.27 8.17 16.33
CA LEU A 104 -15.22 9.09 15.19
C LEU A 104 -14.42 8.52 14.01
N LEU A 105 -13.36 7.75 14.26
CA LEU A 105 -12.56 7.10 13.22
C LEU A 105 -13.29 5.91 12.59
N SER A 106 -13.95 5.06 13.39
CA SER A 106 -14.71 3.91 12.90
C SER A 106 -15.93 4.30 12.07
N SER A 107 -16.47 5.50 12.29
CA SER A 107 -17.60 6.03 11.49
C SER A 107 -17.18 6.72 10.19
N ARG A 108 -15.87 6.82 9.89
CA ARG A 108 -15.39 7.40 8.63
C ARG A 108 -15.71 6.50 7.45
N MET A 109 -15.93 7.15 6.31
CA MET A 109 -16.12 6.46 5.04
C MET A 109 -14.83 5.74 4.65
N GLN A 110 -14.91 4.42 4.47
CA GLN A 110 -13.76 3.54 4.24
C GLN A 110 -13.26 3.55 2.79
N HIS A 111 -14.12 3.95 1.84
CA HIS A 111 -13.76 4.01 0.43
C HIS A 111 -14.43 5.19 -0.27
N PHE A 112 -13.73 5.78 -1.23
CA PHE A 112 -14.25 6.81 -2.11
C PHE A 112 -14.11 6.36 -3.55
N SER A 113 -15.16 6.60 -4.34
CA SER A 113 -15.18 6.27 -5.76
C SER A 113 -14.34 7.23 -6.61
N SER A 114 -14.18 8.47 -6.15
CA SER A 114 -13.29 9.44 -6.76
C SER A 114 -12.73 10.42 -5.73
N LEU A 115 -11.70 11.16 -6.14
CA LEU A 115 -11.09 12.19 -5.31
C LEU A 115 -12.08 13.33 -5.02
N GLU A 116 -12.89 13.70 -6.00
CA GLU A 116 -13.93 14.72 -5.88
C GLU A 116 -14.97 14.32 -4.83
N LYS A 117 -15.34 13.04 -4.77
CA LYS A 117 -16.27 12.52 -3.77
C LYS A 117 -15.67 12.53 -2.37
N ALA A 118 -14.38 12.27 -2.24
CA ALA A 118 -13.68 12.43 -0.97
C ALA A 118 -13.65 13.89 -0.51
N ILE A 119 -13.31 14.83 -1.40
CA ILE A 119 -13.32 16.27 -1.12
C ILE A 119 -14.73 16.75 -0.74
N GLU A 120 -15.74 16.33 -1.49
CA GLU A 120 -17.15 16.65 -1.22
C GLU A 120 -17.57 16.15 0.16
N TRP A 121 -17.21 14.91 0.51
CA TRP A 121 -17.49 14.34 1.82
C TRP A 121 -16.77 15.08 2.95
N SER A 122 -15.49 15.45 2.78
CA SER A 122 -14.74 16.21 3.79
C SER A 122 -15.34 17.59 4.04
N VAL A 123 -15.93 18.22 3.02
CA VAL A 123 -16.58 19.53 3.14
C VAL A 123 -17.99 19.43 3.72
N LYS A 124 -18.80 18.48 3.24
CA LYS A 124 -20.20 18.29 3.69
C LYS A 124 -20.28 17.63 5.06
N GLY A 125 -19.36 16.73 5.38
CA GLY A 125 -19.28 15.97 6.64
C GLY A 125 -18.71 16.77 7.82
N GLY A 126 -18.38 18.06 7.62
CA GLY A 126 -18.11 19.00 8.70
C GLY A 126 -16.65 19.16 9.13
N SER A 127 -15.71 18.35 8.61
CA SER A 127 -14.29 18.47 8.99
C SER A 127 -13.58 19.67 8.36
N LEU A 128 -13.98 20.09 7.16
CA LEU A 128 -13.40 21.24 6.46
C LEU A 128 -14.49 22.16 5.93
N ARG A 129 -14.45 23.45 6.25
CA ARG A 129 -15.42 24.42 5.67
C ARG A 129 -14.91 25.06 4.38
N ASN A 130 -13.59 25.11 4.19
CA ASN A 130 -12.96 25.75 3.05
C ASN A 130 -12.70 24.74 1.93
N ILE A 131 -13.44 24.86 0.83
CA ILE A 131 -13.32 23.96 -0.33
C ILE A 131 -11.95 24.04 -1.00
N ASN A 132 -11.33 25.22 -1.09
CA ASN A 132 -10.02 25.38 -1.72
C ASN A 132 -8.94 24.66 -0.90
N SER A 133 -9.01 24.75 0.43
CA SER A 133 -8.12 24.00 1.32
C SER A 133 -8.35 22.49 1.21
N ALA A 134 -9.61 22.05 1.15
CA ALA A 134 -9.95 20.64 1.01
C ALA A 134 -9.39 20.03 -0.30
N ARG A 135 -9.44 20.77 -1.40
CA ARG A 135 -8.88 20.33 -2.70
C ARG A 135 -7.36 20.07 -2.66
N VAL A 136 -6.64 20.72 -1.75
CA VAL A 136 -5.19 20.57 -1.60
C VAL A 136 -4.85 19.52 -0.53
N SER A 137 -5.56 19.52 0.61
CA SER A 137 -5.22 18.70 1.78
C SER A 137 -5.84 17.29 1.76
N VAL A 138 -7.06 17.13 1.27
CA VAL A 138 -7.74 15.81 1.24
C VAL A 138 -6.99 14.77 0.40
N PRO A 139 -6.48 15.07 -0.82
CA PRO A 139 -5.79 14.06 -1.63
C PRO A 139 -4.61 13.39 -0.92
N THR A 140 -3.84 14.15 -0.13
CA THR A 140 -2.67 13.61 0.60
C THR A 140 -3.04 12.66 1.74
N THR A 141 -4.32 12.62 2.14
CA THR A 141 -4.82 11.73 3.21
C THR A 141 -5.38 10.40 2.70
N LEU A 142 -5.36 10.18 1.38
CA LEU A 142 -5.91 9.00 0.73
C LEU A 142 -4.81 8.18 0.06
N LYS A 143 -5.02 6.85 -0.03
CA LYS A 143 -4.24 5.94 -0.86
C LYS A 143 -5.06 5.52 -2.08
N TYR A 144 -4.40 5.53 -3.24
CA TYR A 144 -4.96 4.95 -4.45
C TYR A 144 -4.87 3.42 -4.35
N ASN A 145 -5.99 2.72 -4.52
CA ASN A 145 -6.01 1.27 -4.53
C ASN A 145 -5.61 0.75 -5.92
N ASP A 146 -4.30 0.58 -6.14
CA ASP A 146 -3.75 0.16 -7.44
C ASP A 146 -3.99 -1.31 -7.77
N ALA A 147 -4.46 -2.14 -6.81
CA ALA A 147 -4.57 -3.58 -6.99
C ALA A 147 -5.37 -3.97 -8.26
N LYS A 148 -6.39 -3.18 -8.62
CA LYS A 148 -7.22 -3.44 -9.81
C LYS A 148 -6.46 -3.25 -11.13
N ASN A 149 -5.52 -2.29 -11.18
CA ASN A 149 -4.72 -2.00 -12.39
C ASN A 149 -3.75 -3.13 -12.75
N TRP A 150 -3.30 -3.93 -11.77
CA TRP A 150 -2.37 -5.03 -12.00
C TRP A 150 -3.00 -6.22 -12.72
N TYR A 151 -4.30 -6.45 -12.51
CA TYR A 151 -5.02 -7.59 -13.08
C TYR A 151 -5.75 -7.25 -14.38
N GLU A 152 -6.05 -5.97 -14.64
CA GLU A 152 -6.74 -5.55 -15.86
C GLU A 152 -5.88 -5.85 -17.11
N GLY A 153 -6.43 -6.69 -18.00
CA GLY A 153 -5.76 -7.13 -19.23
C GLY A 153 -4.60 -8.11 -19.05
N LEU A 154 -4.41 -8.67 -17.84
CA LEU A 154 -3.31 -9.61 -17.56
C LEU A 154 -3.35 -10.84 -18.46
N SER A 155 -4.54 -11.40 -18.71
CA SER A 155 -4.72 -12.57 -19.58
C SER A 155 -4.30 -12.34 -21.02
N ASP A 156 -4.68 -11.20 -21.61
CA ASP A 156 -4.29 -10.85 -22.97
C ASP A 156 -2.79 -10.58 -23.07
N LYS A 157 -2.21 -9.92 -22.06
CA LYS A 157 -0.75 -9.73 -21.95
C LYS A 157 -0.02 -11.07 -21.87
N PHE A 158 -0.44 -11.97 -20.99
CA PHE A 158 0.12 -13.32 -20.89
C PHE A 158 0.07 -14.07 -22.22
N LEU A 159 -1.06 -14.02 -22.93
CA LEU A 159 -1.20 -14.69 -24.23
C LEU A 159 -0.32 -14.07 -25.32
N SER A 160 -0.07 -12.75 -25.26
CA SER A 160 0.79 -12.04 -26.21
C SER A 160 2.28 -12.34 -26.07
N CYS A 161 2.73 -12.85 -24.92
CA CYS A 161 4.15 -13.13 -24.69
C CYS A 161 4.67 -14.19 -25.68
N PRO A 162 5.68 -13.89 -26.53
CA PRO A 162 6.15 -14.77 -27.60
C PRO A 162 7.13 -15.85 -27.09
N VAL A 163 6.81 -16.43 -25.93
CA VAL A 163 7.58 -17.50 -25.28
C VAL A 163 6.67 -18.67 -24.96
N PRO A 164 7.21 -19.89 -24.82
CA PRO A 164 6.42 -20.99 -24.26
C PRO A 164 6.04 -20.65 -22.82
N LYS A 165 4.80 -20.98 -22.45
CA LYS A 165 4.18 -20.58 -21.19
C LYS A 165 3.64 -21.80 -20.45
N LEU A 166 3.78 -21.80 -19.13
CA LEU A 166 3.17 -22.76 -18.21
C LEU A 166 2.26 -21.99 -17.25
N LEU A 167 1.01 -22.42 -17.12
CA LEU A 167 0.05 -21.91 -16.14
C LEU A 167 -0.29 -23.03 -15.15
N LEU A 168 0.05 -22.83 -13.88
CA LEU A 168 -0.27 -23.75 -12.78
C LEU A 168 -1.47 -23.21 -12.00
N LEU A 169 -2.49 -24.02 -11.79
CA LEU A 169 -3.72 -23.63 -11.08
C LEU A 169 -3.97 -24.54 -9.88
N ALA A 170 -4.29 -23.96 -8.73
CA ALA A 170 -4.59 -24.69 -7.48
C ALA A 170 -5.94 -25.45 -7.52
N GLY A 171 -6.75 -25.19 -8.54
CA GLY A 171 -8.05 -25.79 -8.77
C GLY A 171 -8.55 -25.41 -10.16
N THR A 172 -9.57 -26.08 -10.66
CA THR A 172 -10.12 -25.84 -12.01
C THR A 172 -11.12 -24.68 -12.08
N ASP A 173 -11.26 -23.89 -11.03
CA ASP A 173 -12.28 -22.86 -11.00
C ASP A 173 -11.82 -21.55 -11.65
N ARG A 174 -12.36 -21.36 -12.86
CA ARG A 174 -12.51 -20.13 -13.64
C ARG A 174 -11.24 -19.59 -14.30
N LEU A 175 -10.85 -20.24 -15.41
CA LEU A 175 -10.22 -19.51 -16.50
C LEU A 175 -11.18 -18.45 -17.04
N ASP A 176 -10.69 -17.25 -17.33
CA ASP A 176 -11.47 -16.27 -18.07
C ASP A 176 -11.64 -16.68 -19.55
N ARG A 177 -12.45 -15.93 -20.29
CA ARG A 177 -12.72 -16.22 -21.70
C ARG A 177 -11.45 -16.22 -22.55
N SER A 178 -10.54 -15.27 -22.33
CA SER A 178 -9.30 -15.13 -23.10
C SER A 178 -8.38 -16.34 -22.88
N LEU A 179 -8.14 -16.73 -21.63
CA LEU A 179 -7.31 -17.89 -21.28
C LEU A 179 -7.96 -19.21 -21.70
N THR A 180 -9.29 -19.32 -21.64
CA THR A 180 -10.02 -20.49 -22.15
C THR A 180 -9.78 -20.66 -23.65
N ILE A 181 -9.95 -19.58 -24.44
CA ILE A 181 -9.67 -19.59 -25.88
C ILE A 181 -8.19 -19.89 -26.15
N GLY A 182 -7.28 -19.26 -25.41
CA GLY A 182 -5.84 -19.48 -25.55
C GLY A 182 -5.43 -20.92 -25.25
N GLN A 183 -6.06 -21.54 -24.25
CA GLN A 183 -5.84 -22.94 -23.90
C GLN A 183 -6.34 -23.88 -24.99
N MET A 184 -7.56 -23.65 -25.51
CA MET A 184 -8.12 -24.43 -26.63
C MET A 184 -7.27 -24.30 -27.90
N GLN A 185 -6.60 -23.17 -28.10
CA GLN A 185 -5.66 -22.92 -29.20
C GLN A 185 -4.25 -23.49 -28.95
N GLY A 186 -3.99 -24.10 -27.78
CA GLY A 186 -2.68 -24.66 -27.43
C GLY A 186 -1.59 -23.60 -27.20
N LYS A 187 -1.94 -22.37 -26.83
CA LYS A 187 -0.98 -21.25 -26.67
C LYS A 187 -0.11 -21.36 -25.42
N PHE A 188 -0.49 -22.19 -24.45
CA PHE A 188 0.26 -22.44 -23.23
C PHE A 188 -0.02 -23.86 -22.69
N GLN A 189 0.86 -24.36 -21.85
CA GLN A 189 0.63 -25.59 -21.09
C GLN A 189 -0.10 -25.22 -19.80
N MET A 190 -1.18 -25.92 -19.48
CA MET A 190 -1.93 -25.75 -18.24
C MET A 190 -1.87 -27.02 -17.41
N VAL A 191 -1.63 -26.89 -16.10
CA VAL A 191 -1.68 -28.00 -15.14
C VAL A 191 -2.48 -27.56 -13.91
N ALA A 192 -3.49 -28.34 -13.55
CA ALA A 192 -4.24 -28.14 -12.32
C ALA A 192 -3.66 -29.04 -11.22
N VAL A 193 -3.20 -28.44 -10.13
CA VAL A 193 -2.66 -29.09 -8.93
C VAL A 193 -3.69 -28.95 -7.82
N ARG A 194 -4.12 -30.05 -7.19
CA ARG A 194 -5.27 -30.05 -6.25
C ARG A 194 -4.89 -29.60 -4.84
N HIS A 195 -4.61 -28.31 -4.64
CA HIS A 195 -4.19 -27.74 -3.35
C HIS A 195 -4.84 -26.37 -3.10
N ARG A 196 -4.45 -25.65 -2.03
CA ARG A 196 -4.94 -24.28 -1.81
C ARG A 196 -4.12 -23.31 -2.66
N HIS A 197 -4.30 -22.01 -2.41
CA HIS A 197 -3.84 -20.95 -3.30
C HIS A 197 -2.33 -20.90 -3.52
N ALA A 198 -1.52 -21.40 -2.58
CA ALA A 198 -0.05 -21.34 -2.63
C ALA A 198 0.56 -22.69 -3.00
N ILE A 199 0.39 -23.12 -4.26
CA ILE A 199 0.85 -24.43 -4.76
C ILE A 199 2.33 -24.70 -4.45
N GLN A 200 3.17 -23.67 -4.56
CA GLN A 200 4.61 -23.75 -4.30
C GLN A 200 4.96 -23.99 -2.83
N GLU A 201 4.07 -23.61 -1.90
CA GLU A 201 4.24 -23.82 -0.45
C GLU A 201 3.53 -25.10 0.01
N ASP A 202 2.32 -25.34 -0.49
CA ASP A 202 1.52 -26.52 -0.15
C ASP A 202 2.14 -27.81 -0.71
N THR A 203 2.73 -27.75 -1.92
CA THR A 203 3.32 -28.90 -2.63
C THR A 203 4.61 -28.53 -3.38
N PRO A 204 5.71 -28.25 -2.66
CA PRO A 204 6.95 -27.78 -3.27
C PRO A 204 7.57 -28.80 -4.23
N ASP A 205 7.50 -30.11 -3.93
CA ASP A 205 8.08 -31.16 -4.78
C ASP A 205 7.33 -31.30 -6.12
N GLU A 206 6.00 -31.31 -6.08
CA GLU A 206 5.17 -31.36 -7.30
C GLU A 206 5.36 -30.09 -8.14
N PHE A 207 5.36 -28.92 -7.50
CA PHE A 207 5.65 -27.65 -8.16
C PHE A 207 7.02 -27.68 -8.86
N ALA A 208 8.07 -28.08 -8.15
CA ALA A 208 9.42 -28.16 -8.70
C ALA A 208 9.49 -29.14 -9.88
N ALA A 209 8.88 -30.32 -9.76
CA ALA A 209 8.84 -31.30 -10.84
C ALA A 209 8.14 -30.74 -12.10
N LEU A 210 7.03 -30.01 -11.95
CA LEU A 210 6.31 -29.39 -13.06
C LEU A 210 7.16 -28.33 -13.77
N VAL A 211 7.87 -27.49 -13.01
CA VAL A 211 8.76 -26.46 -13.56
C VAL A 211 9.98 -27.08 -14.26
N VAL A 212 10.62 -28.09 -13.67
CA VAL A 212 11.75 -28.81 -14.27
C VAL A 212 11.32 -29.52 -15.55
N ASN A 213 10.18 -30.20 -15.55
CA ASN A 213 9.63 -30.86 -16.74
C ASN A 213 9.33 -29.86 -17.87
N PHE A 214 8.76 -28.70 -17.55
CA PHE A 214 8.49 -27.66 -18.53
C PHE A 214 9.78 -27.07 -19.13
N THR A 215 10.80 -26.85 -18.28
CA THR A 215 12.09 -26.29 -18.70
C THR A 215 12.88 -27.28 -19.57
N SER A 216 12.86 -28.56 -19.21
CA SER A 216 13.58 -29.63 -19.91
C SER A 216 13.01 -29.96 -21.29
N ARG A 217 11.75 -29.60 -21.57
CA ARG A 217 11.08 -29.82 -22.87
C ARG A 217 11.51 -28.82 -23.96
N LYS A 218 12.38 -27.86 -23.68
CA LYS A 218 12.81 -26.88 -24.68
C LYS A 218 13.86 -27.48 -25.62
N PRO A 219 13.61 -27.54 -26.94
CA PRO A 219 14.69 -27.73 -27.89
C PRO A 219 15.60 -26.50 -27.84
N ASP A 220 16.91 -26.72 -27.77
CA ASP A 220 17.94 -25.68 -27.79
C ASP A 220 17.70 -24.69 -28.92
N ARG A 221 17.20 -23.49 -28.59
CA ARG A 221 17.11 -22.37 -29.53
C ARG A 221 18.33 -21.47 -29.41
N CYS A 222 19.51 -22.07 -29.34
CA CYS A 222 20.79 -21.37 -29.38
C CYS A 222 21.74 -22.07 -30.36
N SER A 223 21.67 -21.65 -31.61
CA SER A 223 22.76 -21.82 -32.57
C SER A 223 23.92 -20.88 -32.20
N CYS A 224 24.66 -21.20 -31.13
CA CYS A 224 25.99 -20.66 -30.90
C CYS A 224 26.79 -21.56 -29.94
N GLY A 225 27.83 -22.19 -30.49
CA GLY A 225 29.07 -22.56 -29.81
C GLY A 225 29.00 -23.54 -28.64
N ARG A 226 29.70 -24.66 -28.76
CA ARG A 226 30.03 -25.56 -27.65
C ARG A 226 30.72 -24.77 -26.55
N GLY A 227 30.05 -24.67 -25.41
CA GLY A 227 30.58 -24.19 -24.13
C GLY A 227 29.63 -24.70 -23.06
N THR A 228 30.15 -25.36 -22.04
CA THR A 228 29.38 -25.95 -20.93
C THR A 228 28.43 -24.90 -20.33
N ARG A 229 27.12 -25.07 -20.50
CA ARG A 229 26.10 -24.13 -20.00
C ARG A 229 25.57 -24.58 -18.65
N SER A 230 25.55 -23.67 -17.68
CA SER A 230 24.82 -23.81 -16.43
C SER A 230 23.30 -23.85 -16.69
N PRO A 231 22.52 -24.60 -15.88
CA PRO A 231 21.07 -24.63 -16.01
C PRO A 231 20.48 -23.22 -15.81
N PRO A 232 19.33 -22.91 -16.43
CA PRO A 232 18.66 -21.62 -16.24
C PRO A 232 18.33 -21.41 -14.76
N THR A 233 18.74 -20.27 -14.21
CA THR A 233 18.40 -19.86 -12.84
C THR A 233 16.90 -19.62 -12.74
N ILE A 234 16.22 -20.41 -11.93
CA ILE A 234 14.79 -20.20 -11.58
C ILE A 234 14.76 -19.30 -10.35
N THR A 235 14.28 -18.07 -10.53
CA THR A 235 14.03 -17.15 -9.40
C THR A 235 12.54 -17.19 -9.09
N THR A 236 12.18 -17.63 -7.89
CA THR A 236 10.81 -17.58 -7.38
C THR A 236 10.67 -16.32 -6.54
N THR A 237 9.72 -15.44 -6.89
CA THR A 237 9.36 -14.28 -6.07
C THR A 237 7.94 -14.50 -5.54
N THR A 238 7.81 -14.74 -4.24
CA THR A 238 6.52 -14.77 -3.53
C THR A 238 6.14 -13.36 -3.08
N MET A 239 4.87 -13.00 -3.26
CA MET A 239 4.31 -11.68 -2.92
C MET A 239 4.05 -11.53 -1.40
N ASN A 240 4.93 -12.04 -0.55
CA ASN A 240 4.75 -11.95 0.92
C ASN A 240 5.69 -10.95 1.60
N GLN A 241 6.67 -10.38 0.89
CA GLN A 241 7.48 -9.27 1.41
C GLN A 241 7.92 -8.38 0.26
N TRP A 242 7.29 -7.21 0.10
CA TRP A 242 7.91 -6.11 -0.64
C TRP A 242 8.10 -4.92 0.31
N PRO A 243 9.34 -4.47 0.54
CA PRO A 243 9.60 -3.25 1.28
C PRO A 243 9.08 -2.06 0.48
N ALA A 244 8.37 -1.14 1.12
CA ALA A 244 7.86 0.09 0.54
C ALA A 244 8.91 0.73 -0.41
N MET A 245 8.64 0.72 -1.72
CA MET A 245 9.52 1.34 -2.69
C MET A 245 9.46 2.85 -2.55
N ASP A 246 10.62 3.43 -2.24
CA ASP A 246 10.97 4.84 -2.21
C ASP A 246 10.53 5.51 -3.53
N LYS A 247 9.62 6.50 -3.43
CA LYS A 247 9.19 7.31 -4.55
C LYS A 247 10.21 8.43 -4.77
N ARG A 248 11.27 8.13 -5.53
CA ARG A 248 12.05 9.17 -6.24
C ARG A 248 11.88 9.01 -7.74
N SER A 249 11.03 9.87 -8.29
CA SER A 249 11.20 10.63 -9.55
C SER A 249 9.84 11.14 -10.01
#